data_AF-A0AAT9KP64-F1
#
_entry.id   AF-A0AAT9KP64-F1
#
_cell.length_a   1.000
_cell.length_b   1.000
_cell.length_c   1.000
_cell.angle_alpha   90.00
_cell.angle_beta   90.00
_cell.angle_gamma   90.00
#
_symmetry.space_group_name_H-M   'P 1'
#
loop_
_entity.id
_entity.type
_entity.pdbx_description
1 polymer ?
#
loop_
_entity_poly.entity_id
_entity_poly.type
_entity_poly.pdbx_seq_one_letter_code
_entity_poly.pdbx_strand_id
1 'polypeptide(L)'
;MSRSRQAALLSRHLSEVTDVEVGLYYDTGARWIAMWADGPLQEEMRAHLGAALAGHHCVDMRDREIDCHRSTSQRAWAARAIASRREGTLGPAIAEGAAHRRSLGVGMPRPGVHGPKHTHEYYALLRHVDDLCRGTAYPERASAPEDEPLIGQLLAAGTRDHANNSRPTVSEYDMATALLAAEQAPAGDRPSKLTVHRASEEGR
;
A
#
# COMPACT_ATOMS: atom_id res chain seq x y z
N MET A 1 -27.44 3.49 25.09
CA MET A 1 -26.75 2.54 24.18
C MET A 1 -25.27 2.58 24.51
N SER A 2 -24.56 1.46 24.67
CA SER A 2 -23.13 1.50 25.05
C SER A 2 -22.25 2.14 23.96
N ARG A 3 -21.12 2.72 24.37
CA ARG A 3 -20.14 3.36 23.46
C ARG A 3 -19.66 2.41 22.37
N SER A 4 -19.28 1.18 22.72
CA SER A 4 -18.85 0.18 21.75
C SER A 4 -19.94 -0.17 20.74
N ARG A 5 -21.22 -0.12 21.16
CA ARG A 5 -22.35 -0.33 20.24
C ARG A 5 -22.56 0.86 19.31
N GLN A 6 -22.40 2.10 19.79
CA GLN A 6 -22.41 3.28 18.93
C GLN A 6 -21.23 3.28 17.95
N ALA A 7 -20.02 2.89 18.39
CA ALA A 7 -18.86 2.73 17.52
C ALA A 7 -19.13 1.69 16.42
N ALA A 8 -19.74 0.55 16.75
CA ALA A 8 -20.11 -0.46 15.75
C ALA A 8 -21.17 0.04 14.75
N LEU A 9 -22.17 0.81 15.21
CA LEU A 9 -23.15 1.44 14.31
C LEU A 9 -22.52 2.49 13.41
N LEU A 10 -21.60 3.30 13.95
CA LEU A 10 -20.86 4.30 13.20
C LEU A 10 -19.96 3.66 12.15
N SER A 11 -19.18 2.63 12.50
CA SER A 11 -18.40 1.80 11.57
C SER A 11 -19.26 1.26 10.43
N ARG A 12 -20.41 0.66 10.77
CA ARG A 12 -21.32 0.11 9.77
C ARG A 12 -21.85 1.18 8.84
N HIS A 13 -22.31 2.31 9.38
CA HIS A 13 -22.82 3.41 8.58
C HIS A 13 -21.74 3.97 7.64
N LEU A 14 -20.52 4.19 8.15
CA LEU A 14 -19.39 4.64 7.34
C LEU A 14 -19.05 3.64 6.23
N SER A 15 -19.13 2.35 6.53
CA SER A 15 -18.91 1.30 5.52
C SER A 15 -19.98 1.31 4.44
N GLU A 16 -21.26 1.46 4.82
CA GLU A 16 -22.39 1.52 3.90
C GLU A 16 -22.32 2.73 2.96
N VAL A 17 -21.91 3.91 3.45
CA VAL A 17 -21.86 5.13 2.61
C VAL A 17 -20.61 5.23 1.74
N THR A 18 -19.53 4.53 2.09
CA THR A 18 -18.27 4.57 1.35
C THR A 18 -18.00 3.32 0.51
N ASP A 19 -18.77 2.25 0.70
CA ASP A 19 -18.54 0.93 0.13
C ASP A 19 -17.12 0.40 0.41
N VAL A 20 -16.62 0.70 1.62
CA VAL A 20 -15.29 0.32 2.11
C VAL A 20 -15.45 -0.21 3.53
N GLU A 21 -14.72 -1.26 3.89
CA GLU A 21 -14.71 -1.72 5.28
C GLU A 21 -14.10 -0.65 6.20
N VAL A 22 -14.87 -0.23 7.21
CA VAL A 22 -14.43 0.73 8.24
C VAL A 22 -14.56 0.12 9.63
N GLY A 23 -13.43 -0.03 10.32
CA GLY A 23 -13.37 -0.44 11.72
C GLY A 23 -13.18 0.75 12.67
N LEU A 24 -13.88 0.79 13.80
CA LEU A 24 -13.62 1.73 14.89
C LEU A 24 -13.04 0.98 16.09
N TYR A 25 -11.86 1.40 16.52
CA TYR A 25 -11.09 0.80 17.58
C TYR A 25 -10.89 1.80 18.71
N TYR A 26 -11.06 1.31 19.93
CA TYR A 26 -10.66 2.08 21.10
C TYR A 26 -9.14 2.11 21.18
N ASP A 27 -8.57 3.30 21.37
CA ASP A 27 -7.14 3.50 21.58
C ASP A 27 -6.88 3.76 23.07
N THR A 28 -7.22 4.95 23.55
CA THR A 28 -7.01 5.35 24.95
C THR A 28 -7.92 6.50 25.36
N GLY A 29 -8.50 6.44 26.57
CA GLY A 29 -9.27 7.54 27.14
C GLY A 29 -10.46 7.95 26.27
N ALA A 30 -10.42 9.18 25.74
CA ALA A 30 -11.41 9.70 24.81
C ALA A 30 -11.06 9.46 23.32
N ARG A 31 -9.88 8.89 23.04
CA ARG A 31 -9.34 8.69 21.69
C ARG A 31 -9.77 7.37 21.09
N TRP A 32 -10.10 7.44 19.81
CA TRP A 32 -10.52 6.33 18.99
C TRP A 32 -9.79 6.40 17.65
N ILE A 33 -9.58 5.23 17.05
CA ILE A 33 -9.03 5.12 15.71
C ILE A 33 -10.14 4.58 14.83
N ALA A 34 -10.47 5.32 13.79
CA ALA A 34 -11.24 4.77 12.69
C ALA A 34 -10.25 4.35 11.59
N MET A 35 -10.36 3.12 11.13
CA MET A 35 -9.48 2.50 10.13
C MET A 35 -10.29 2.12 8.91
N TRP A 36 -9.90 2.63 7.75
CA TRP A 36 -10.50 2.31 6.46
C TRP A 36 -9.58 1.32 5.73
N ALA A 37 -10.14 0.23 5.21
CA ALA A 37 -9.37 -0.77 4.48
C ALA A 37 -8.76 -0.18 3.18
N ASP A 38 -9.61 0.36 2.30
CA ASP A 38 -9.25 1.02 1.04
C ASP A 38 -9.92 2.41 0.97
N GLY A 39 -9.60 3.26 1.93
CA GLY A 39 -10.33 4.50 2.16
C GLY A 39 -10.06 5.66 1.18
N PRO A 40 -10.95 6.68 1.17
CA PRO A 40 -10.71 7.95 0.50
C PRO A 40 -9.57 8.74 1.15
N LEU A 41 -9.31 9.98 0.70
CA LEU A 41 -8.28 10.83 1.32
C LEU A 41 -8.68 11.24 2.75
N GLN A 42 -7.70 11.68 3.55
CA GLN A 42 -7.95 11.98 4.96
C GLN A 42 -9.01 13.05 5.20
N GLU A 43 -9.06 14.07 4.35
CA GLU A 43 -10.07 15.13 4.42
C GLU A 43 -11.47 14.59 4.13
N GLU A 44 -11.60 13.70 3.15
CA GLU A 44 -12.85 13.04 2.79
C GLU A 44 -13.30 12.05 3.88
N MET A 45 -12.36 11.26 4.44
CA MET A 45 -12.64 10.40 5.61
C MET A 45 -13.20 11.21 6.78
N ARG A 46 -12.60 12.37 7.07
CA ARG A 46 -13.08 13.29 8.11
C ARG A 46 -14.44 13.88 7.76
N ALA A 47 -14.70 14.21 6.50
CA ALA A 47 -16.00 14.71 6.07
C ALA A 47 -17.11 13.65 6.25
N HIS A 48 -16.85 12.40 5.86
CA HIS A 48 -17.78 11.28 6.09
C HIS A 48 -18.04 11.05 7.58
N LEU A 49 -16.98 11.07 8.40
CA LEU A 49 -17.11 10.95 9.85
C LEU A 49 -17.92 12.09 10.46
N GLY A 50 -17.65 13.33 10.05
CA GLY A 50 -18.37 14.52 10.52
C GLY A 50 -19.86 14.46 10.17
N ALA A 51 -20.19 14.08 8.93
CA ALA A 51 -21.57 13.89 8.50
C ALA A 51 -22.29 12.80 9.31
N ALA A 52 -21.62 11.66 9.56
CA ALA A 52 -22.18 10.58 10.36
C ALA A 52 -22.41 10.98 11.83
N LEU A 53 -21.50 11.74 12.43
CA LEU A 53 -21.60 12.22 13.81
C LEU A 53 -22.64 13.32 13.99
N ALA A 54 -22.96 14.09 12.95
CA ALA A 54 -24.01 15.10 12.97
C ALA A 54 -25.40 14.50 13.23
N GLY A 55 -25.63 13.23 12.86
CA GLY A 55 -26.85 12.49 13.14
C GLY A 55 -27.05 12.18 14.63
N HIS A 56 -28.30 12.00 15.08
CA HIS A 56 -28.65 11.86 16.51
C HIS A 56 -28.30 10.50 17.15
N HIS A 57 -27.76 9.55 16.39
CA HIS A 57 -27.63 8.16 16.83
C HIS A 57 -26.33 7.83 17.59
N CYS A 58 -25.30 8.67 17.47
CA CYS A 58 -23.95 8.40 18.00
C CYS A 58 -23.49 9.47 19.00
N VAL A 59 -24.36 9.88 19.93
CA VAL A 59 -24.11 11.00 20.87
C VAL A 59 -22.84 10.80 21.69
N ASP A 60 -22.57 9.58 22.19
CA ASP A 60 -21.40 9.31 23.04
C ASP A 60 -20.07 9.31 22.26
N MET A 61 -20.15 9.30 20.93
CA MET A 61 -19.01 9.36 20.00
C MET A 61 -18.72 10.79 19.53
N ARG A 62 -19.66 11.74 19.67
CA ARG A 62 -19.48 13.14 19.20
C ARG A 62 -18.38 13.88 19.95
N ASP A 63 -18.28 13.65 21.26
CA ASP A 63 -17.29 14.31 22.13
C ASP A 63 -15.94 13.55 22.15
N ARG A 64 -15.68 12.70 21.16
CA ARG A 64 -14.48 11.87 21.08
C ARG A 64 -13.52 12.41 20.04
N GLU A 65 -12.24 12.24 20.33
CA GLU A 65 -11.19 12.45 19.36
C GLU A 65 -11.05 11.16 18.54
N ILE A 66 -11.38 11.24 17.25
CA ILE A 66 -11.37 10.08 16.36
C ILE A 66 -10.35 10.33 15.25
N ASP A 67 -9.20 9.66 15.36
CA ASP A 67 -8.15 9.71 14.35
C ASP A 67 -8.54 8.84 13.15
N CYS A 68 -8.40 9.40 11.95
CA CYS A 68 -8.73 8.72 10.70
C CYS A 68 -7.48 8.18 10.03
N HIS A 69 -7.41 6.86 9.88
CA HIS A 69 -6.31 6.14 9.26
C HIS A 69 -6.80 5.27 8.10
N ARG A 70 -5.95 5.08 7.10
CA ARG A 70 -6.19 4.12 6.03
C ARG A 70 -5.12 3.04 6.06
N SER A 71 -5.52 1.79 5.87
CA SER A 71 -4.59 0.69 5.68
C SER A 71 -3.90 0.82 4.32
N THR A 72 -2.58 0.64 4.29
CA THR A 72 -1.83 0.48 3.03
C THR A 72 -1.56 -1.01 2.84
N SER A 73 -2.32 -1.66 1.96
CA SER A 73 -2.12 -3.07 1.65
C SER A 73 -1.10 -3.26 0.53
N GLN A 74 -0.62 -4.50 0.38
CA GLN A 74 0.23 -4.87 -0.74
C GLN A 74 -0.49 -4.70 -2.09
N ARG A 75 -1.82 -4.80 -2.11
CA ARG A 75 -2.62 -4.51 -3.30
C ARG A 75 -2.60 -3.03 -3.64
N ALA A 76 -2.72 -2.14 -2.67
CA ALA A 76 -2.57 -0.70 -2.87
C ALA A 76 -1.20 -0.38 -3.50
N TRP A 77 -0.14 -0.95 -2.93
CA TRP A 77 1.21 -0.80 -3.46
C TRP A 77 1.32 -1.26 -4.92
N ALA A 78 0.86 -2.47 -5.23
CA ALA A 78 0.89 -3.01 -6.57
C ALA A 78 0.07 -2.18 -7.57
N ALA A 79 -1.15 -1.76 -7.19
CA ALA A 79 -2.01 -0.93 -8.03
C ALA A 79 -1.39 0.43 -8.35
N ARG A 80 -0.81 1.12 -7.35
CA ARG A 80 -0.14 2.41 -7.58
C ARG A 80 1.13 2.26 -8.42
N ALA A 81 1.91 1.21 -8.19
CA ALA A 81 3.13 0.95 -8.95
C ALA A 81 2.83 0.67 -10.43
N ILE A 82 1.82 -0.15 -10.73
CA ILE A 82 1.40 -0.45 -12.11
C ILE A 82 0.82 0.78 -12.79
N ALA A 83 -0.01 1.57 -12.12
CA ALA A 83 -0.54 2.82 -12.67
C ALA A 83 0.59 3.79 -13.05
N SER A 84 1.56 4.00 -12.15
CA SER A 84 2.72 4.86 -12.39
C SER A 84 3.60 4.35 -13.54
N ARG A 85 3.73 3.03 -13.68
CA ARG A 85 4.43 2.41 -14.81
C ARG A 85 3.72 2.66 -16.13
N ARG A 86 2.40 2.44 -16.19
CA ARG A 86 1.56 2.68 -17.37
C ARG A 86 1.59 4.13 -17.81
N GLU A 87 1.60 5.06 -16.84
CA GLU A 87 1.67 6.51 -17.07
C GLU A 87 3.08 7.00 -17.40
N GLY A 88 4.10 6.13 -17.35
CA GLY A 88 5.48 6.48 -17.65
C GLY A 88 6.16 7.35 -16.58
N THR A 89 5.57 7.50 -15.40
CA THR A 89 6.09 8.33 -14.30
C THR A 89 7.08 7.56 -13.39
N LEU A 90 7.02 6.22 -13.42
CA LEU A 90 7.82 5.36 -12.54
C LEU A 90 9.33 5.51 -12.76
N GLY A 91 9.80 5.34 -14.00
CA GLY A 91 11.23 5.42 -14.35
C GLY A 91 11.88 6.76 -13.98
N PRO A 92 11.31 7.91 -14.39
CA PRO A 92 11.79 9.23 -13.98
C PRO A 92 11.85 9.41 -12.46
N ALA A 93 10.81 9.00 -11.72
CA ALA A 93 10.77 9.12 -10.27
C ALA A 93 11.86 8.29 -9.57
N ILE A 94 12.13 7.07 -10.07
CA ILE A 94 13.22 6.22 -9.59
C ILE A 94 14.57 6.91 -9.81
N ALA A 95 14.80 7.43 -11.01
CA ALA A 95 16.06 8.09 -11.37
C ALA A 95 16.32 9.35 -10.52
N GLU A 96 15.30 10.21 -10.37
CA GLU A 96 15.35 11.42 -9.56
C GLU A 96 15.60 11.09 -8.09
N GLY A 97 14.81 10.17 -7.52
CA GLY A 97 14.97 9.76 -6.12
C GLY A 97 16.33 9.13 -5.85
N ALA A 98 16.85 8.34 -6.79
CA ALA A 98 18.18 7.76 -6.67
C ALA A 98 19.29 8.83 -6.73
N ALA A 99 19.19 9.81 -7.65
CA ALA A 99 20.10 10.94 -7.73
C ALA A 99 20.09 11.80 -6.46
N HIS A 100 18.90 12.07 -5.92
CA HIS A 100 18.74 12.81 -4.67
C HIS A 100 19.43 12.10 -3.50
N ARG A 101 19.23 10.78 -3.36
CA ARG A 101 19.90 10.00 -2.29
C ARG A 101 21.42 10.00 -2.42
N ARG A 102 21.94 9.94 -3.65
CA ARG A 102 23.38 10.11 -3.92
C ARG A 102 23.88 11.49 -3.49
N SER A 103 23.13 12.56 -3.80
CA SER A 103 23.53 13.93 -3.41
C SER A 103 23.57 14.16 -1.91
N LEU A 104 22.75 13.43 -1.14
CA LEU A 104 22.75 13.47 0.32
C LEU A 104 23.93 12.69 0.95
N GLY A 105 24.77 12.05 0.14
CA GLY A 105 25.90 11.25 0.62
C GLY A 105 25.46 9.99 1.37
N VAL A 106 24.23 9.52 1.16
CA VAL A 106 23.75 8.27 1.76
C VAL A 106 24.60 7.14 1.19
N GLY A 107 25.49 6.58 2.00
CA GLY A 107 26.39 5.52 1.56
C GLY A 107 25.62 4.24 1.22
N MET A 108 25.92 3.64 0.06
CA MET A 108 25.59 2.25 -0.21
C MET A 108 26.44 1.34 0.69
N PRO A 109 25.91 0.19 1.16
CA PRO A 109 26.74 -0.71 1.95
C PRO A 109 27.89 -1.24 1.11
N ARG A 110 29.04 -1.38 1.77
CA ARG A 110 30.24 -1.96 1.18
C ARG A 110 30.02 -3.45 0.92
N PRO A 111 30.53 -4.00 -0.19
CA PRO A 111 30.54 -5.45 -0.40
C PRO A 111 31.18 -6.16 0.81
N GLY A 112 30.46 -7.11 1.41
CA GLY A 112 30.94 -7.90 2.56
C GLY A 112 30.53 -7.41 3.96
N VAL A 113 29.83 -6.27 4.08
CA VAL A 113 29.22 -5.83 5.34
C VAL A 113 27.72 -6.15 5.31
N HIS A 114 27.17 -6.70 6.39
CA HIS A 114 25.72 -6.84 6.57
C HIS A 114 25.05 -5.46 6.64
N GLY A 115 24.84 -4.85 5.48
CA GLY A 115 24.09 -3.62 5.28
C GLY A 115 22.96 -3.83 4.27
N PRO A 116 22.15 -2.79 4.01
CA PRO A 116 20.97 -2.89 3.16
C PRO A 116 21.30 -3.41 1.75
N LYS A 117 20.85 -4.63 1.42
CA LYS A 117 21.17 -5.35 0.16
C LYS A 117 20.67 -4.65 -1.14
N HIS A 118 20.09 -3.45 -1.05
CA HIS A 118 19.28 -2.86 -2.10
C HIS A 118 19.81 -1.48 -2.55
N THR A 119 19.66 -1.18 -3.84
CA THR A 119 20.20 0.00 -4.53
C THR A 119 19.49 1.32 -4.17
N HIS A 120 20.05 2.47 -4.56
CA HIS A 120 19.34 3.75 -4.38
C HIS A 120 18.01 3.78 -5.13
N GLU A 121 17.97 3.19 -6.33
CA GLU A 121 16.79 3.03 -7.18
C GLU A 121 15.71 2.23 -6.47
N TYR A 122 16.07 1.17 -5.76
CA TYR A 122 15.12 0.36 -5.01
C TYR A 122 14.37 1.18 -3.94
N TYR A 123 15.10 1.98 -3.17
CA TYR A 123 14.47 2.81 -2.15
C TYR A 123 13.72 4.01 -2.75
N ALA A 124 14.19 4.53 -3.88
CA ALA A 124 13.45 5.55 -4.63
C ALA A 124 12.11 5.01 -5.10
N LEU A 125 12.08 3.78 -5.64
CA LEU A 125 10.86 3.07 -6.00
C LEU A 125 9.91 2.90 -4.80
N LEU A 126 10.40 2.35 -3.68
CA LEU A 126 9.57 2.15 -2.49
C LEU A 126 8.95 3.44 -1.98
N ARG A 127 9.75 4.51 -1.88
CA ARG A 127 9.28 5.81 -1.43
C ARG A 127 8.25 6.40 -2.40
N HIS A 128 8.52 6.37 -3.70
CA HIS A 128 7.61 6.89 -4.72
C HIS A 128 6.24 6.22 -4.65
N VAL A 129 6.22 4.89 -4.53
CA VAL A 129 4.94 4.15 -4.43
C VAL A 129 4.25 4.41 -3.09
N ASP A 130 4.97 4.55 -1.98
CA ASP A 130 4.38 4.97 -0.69
C ASP A 130 3.73 6.36 -0.80
N ASP A 131 4.40 7.31 -1.44
CA ASP A 131 3.87 8.66 -1.67
C ASP A 131 2.60 8.61 -2.54
N LEU A 132 2.57 7.78 -3.59
CA LEU A 132 1.35 7.53 -4.39
C LEU A 132 0.23 6.89 -3.57
N CYS A 133 0.56 5.91 -2.73
CA CYS A 133 -0.40 5.25 -1.85
C CYS A 133 -1.02 6.23 -0.88
N ARG A 134 -0.26 7.22 -0.37
CA ARG A 134 -0.78 8.28 0.50
C ARG A 134 -1.63 9.29 -0.26
N GLY A 135 -1.17 9.70 -1.45
CA GLY A 135 -1.79 10.76 -2.26
C GLY A 135 -3.02 10.33 -3.07
N THR A 136 -3.35 9.04 -3.13
CA THR A 136 -4.48 8.53 -3.93
C THR A 136 -5.66 8.13 -3.04
N ALA A 137 -6.88 8.52 -3.42
CA ALA A 137 -8.11 7.96 -2.87
C ALA A 137 -8.31 6.53 -3.37
N TYR A 138 -8.76 5.61 -2.52
CA TYR A 138 -9.01 4.20 -2.86
C TYR A 138 -7.82 3.52 -3.58
N PRO A 139 -6.61 3.54 -2.99
CA PRO A 139 -5.39 3.14 -3.68
C PRO A 139 -5.35 1.66 -4.10
N GLU A 140 -6.18 0.77 -3.54
CA GLU A 140 -6.25 -0.64 -3.96
C GLU A 140 -6.95 -0.87 -5.30
N ARG A 141 -7.77 0.09 -5.75
CA ARG A 141 -8.55 -0.04 -6.99
C ARG A 141 -7.66 0.20 -8.19
N ALA A 142 -7.68 -0.67 -9.18
CA ALA A 142 -6.94 -0.42 -10.42
C ALA A 142 -7.34 0.93 -11.03
N SER A 143 -6.34 1.75 -11.39
CA SER A 143 -6.61 3.05 -12.05
C SER A 143 -7.24 2.87 -13.43
N ALA A 144 -6.95 1.75 -14.10
CA ALA A 144 -7.60 1.32 -15.31
C ALA A 144 -7.90 -0.19 -15.26
N PRO A 145 -9.02 -0.70 -15.81
CA PRO A 145 -9.35 -2.13 -15.75
C PRO A 145 -8.26 -3.04 -16.34
N GLU A 146 -7.54 -2.57 -17.35
CA GLU A 146 -6.40 -3.27 -17.97
C GLU A 146 -5.19 -3.43 -17.03
N ASP A 147 -5.12 -2.72 -15.91
CA ASP A 147 -4.04 -2.84 -14.92
C ASP A 147 -4.21 -4.10 -14.04
N GLU A 148 -5.44 -4.63 -13.90
CA GLU A 148 -5.73 -5.76 -12.99
C GLU A 148 -4.86 -7.02 -13.22
N PRO A 149 -4.63 -7.49 -14.47
CA PRO A 149 -3.75 -8.62 -14.71
C PRO A 149 -2.30 -8.35 -14.29
N LEU A 150 -1.82 -7.11 -14.44
CA LEU A 150 -0.46 -6.71 -14.07
C LEU A 150 -0.31 -6.55 -12.56
N ILE A 151 -1.35 -6.04 -11.88
CA ILE A 151 -1.44 -5.98 -10.42
C ILE A 151 -1.37 -7.40 -9.85
N GLY A 152 -2.15 -8.33 -10.41
CA GLY A 152 -2.13 -9.74 -10.02
C GLY A 152 -0.76 -10.40 -10.22
N GLN A 153 -0.09 -10.12 -11.34
CA GLN A 153 1.29 -10.62 -11.59
C GLN A 153 2.30 -10.07 -10.59
N LEU A 154 2.20 -8.79 -10.25
CA LEU A 154 3.10 -8.16 -9.30
C LEU A 154 2.90 -8.70 -7.87
N LEU A 155 1.64 -8.87 -7.44
CA LEU A 155 1.32 -9.53 -6.17
C LEU A 155 1.85 -10.96 -6.11
N ALA A 156 1.70 -11.72 -7.19
CA ALA A 156 2.24 -13.08 -7.27
C ALA A 156 3.78 -13.09 -7.20
N ALA A 157 4.45 -12.14 -7.84
CA ALA A 157 5.90 -12.00 -7.75
C ALA A 157 6.38 -11.60 -6.34
N GLY A 158 5.53 -10.89 -5.59
CA GLY A 158 5.78 -10.54 -4.18
C GLY A 158 5.44 -11.63 -3.18
N THR A 159 4.87 -12.76 -3.61
CA THR A 159 4.41 -13.84 -2.72
C THR A 159 5.53 -14.84 -2.47
N ARG A 160 5.82 -15.13 -1.20
CA ARG A 160 6.70 -16.24 -0.80
C ARG A 160 5.89 -17.36 -0.14
N ASP A 161 6.06 -18.57 -0.66
CA ASP A 161 5.56 -19.77 0.01
C ASP A 161 6.49 -20.14 1.16
N HIS A 162 5.93 -20.31 2.36
CA HIS A 162 6.68 -20.82 3.50
C HIS A 162 6.49 -22.34 3.58
N ALA A 163 7.60 -23.08 3.54
CA ALA A 163 7.63 -24.55 3.57
C ALA A 163 6.95 -25.19 4.81
N ASN A 164 6.66 -24.41 5.86
CA ASN A 164 6.03 -24.89 7.10
C ASN A 164 4.67 -24.22 7.35
N ASN A 165 3.60 -24.75 6.75
CA ASN A 165 2.17 -24.51 7.08
C ASN A 165 1.72 -23.06 7.39
N SER A 166 2.49 -22.06 6.97
CA SER A 166 2.22 -20.65 7.22
C SER A 166 1.55 -20.08 5.98
N ARG A 167 0.57 -19.18 6.17
CA ARG A 167 -0.05 -18.50 5.04
C ARG A 167 1.04 -17.80 4.20
N PRO A 168 0.96 -17.86 2.86
CA PRO A 168 1.86 -17.11 2.00
C PRO A 168 1.87 -15.64 2.41
N THR A 169 3.06 -15.04 2.48
CA THR A 169 3.21 -13.62 2.78
C THR A 169 3.55 -12.86 1.50
N VAL A 170 2.83 -11.76 1.26
CA VAL A 170 3.12 -10.84 0.16
C VAL A 170 3.96 -9.70 0.70
N SER A 171 5.05 -9.39 0.02
CA SER A 171 6.06 -8.42 0.46
C SER A 171 6.26 -7.34 -0.60
N GLU A 172 6.07 -6.07 -0.22
CA GLU A 172 6.36 -4.91 -1.07
C GLU A 172 7.83 -4.89 -1.49
N TYR A 173 8.73 -5.39 -0.64
CA TYR A 173 10.15 -5.49 -0.92
C TYR A 173 10.47 -6.46 -2.07
N ASP A 174 9.69 -7.54 -2.18
CA ASP A 174 9.83 -8.53 -3.25
C ASP A 174 9.18 -8.03 -4.55
N MET A 175 8.00 -7.41 -4.44
CA MET A 175 7.35 -6.71 -5.56
C MET A 175 8.26 -5.62 -6.16
N ALA A 176 8.89 -4.81 -5.31
CA ALA A 176 9.83 -3.77 -5.73
C ALA A 176 11.05 -4.34 -6.45
N THR A 177 11.56 -5.49 -5.99
CA THR A 177 12.68 -6.18 -6.65
C THR A 177 12.27 -6.67 -8.05
N ALA A 178 11.12 -7.32 -8.16
CA ALA A 178 10.60 -7.82 -9.43
C ALA A 178 10.30 -6.68 -10.42
N LEU A 179 9.69 -5.60 -9.94
CA LEU A 179 9.35 -4.44 -10.76
C LEU A 179 10.59 -3.70 -11.24
N LEU A 180 11.58 -3.47 -10.37
CA LEU A 180 12.82 -2.81 -10.76
C LEU A 180 13.60 -3.62 -11.81
N ALA A 181 13.62 -4.95 -11.70
CA ALA A 181 14.21 -5.81 -12.72
C ALA A 181 13.47 -5.71 -14.06
N ALA A 182 12.15 -5.60 -14.05
CA ALA A 182 11.34 -5.44 -15.26
C ALA A 182 11.54 -4.08 -15.96
N GLU A 183 11.83 -3.01 -15.21
CA GLU A 183 12.17 -1.68 -15.74
C GLU A 183 13.58 -1.63 -16.35
N GLN A 184 14.48 -2.51 -15.91
CA GLN A 184 15.87 -2.57 -16.38
C GLN A 184 16.09 -3.57 -17.52
N ALA A 185 15.09 -4.41 -17.84
CA ALA A 185 15.19 -5.36 -18.93
C ALA A 185 15.32 -4.63 -20.28
N PRO A 186 16.29 -4.99 -21.14
CA PRO A 186 16.43 -4.36 -22.44
C PRO A 186 15.14 -4.53 -23.25
N ALA A 187 14.69 -3.44 -23.89
CA ALA A 187 13.48 -3.37 -24.71
C ALA A 187 13.63 -4.22 -25.99
N GLY A 188 13.69 -5.54 -25.86
CA GLY A 188 13.66 -6.48 -26.98
C GLY A 188 12.23 -6.95 -27.23
N ASP A 189 11.52 -6.27 -28.13
CA ASP A 189 10.31 -6.69 -28.89
C ASP A 189 9.20 -7.52 -28.20
N ARG A 190 9.15 -7.57 -26.87
CA ARG A 190 8.09 -8.20 -26.08
C ARG A 190 7.82 -7.38 -24.83
N PRO A 191 6.56 -7.24 -24.40
CA PRO A 191 6.26 -6.62 -23.11
C PRO A 191 6.95 -7.42 -22.01
N SER A 192 7.78 -6.73 -21.21
CA SER A 192 8.54 -7.32 -20.09
C SER A 192 7.57 -7.98 -19.13
N LYS A 193 7.49 -9.32 -19.20
CA LYS A 193 6.73 -10.13 -18.25
C LYS A 193 7.39 -10.02 -16.88
N LEU A 194 6.59 -9.77 -15.85
CA LEU A 194 7.05 -9.90 -14.47
C LEU A 194 7.36 -11.39 -14.23
N THR A 195 8.64 -11.71 -14.10
CA THR A 195 9.08 -13.10 -13.93
C THR A 195 8.75 -13.56 -12.51
N VAL A 196 7.86 -14.53 -12.39
CA VAL A 196 7.63 -15.24 -11.13
C VAL A 196 8.79 -16.22 -10.93
N HIS A 197 9.73 -15.88 -10.06
CA HIS A 197 10.75 -16.83 -9.63
C HIS A 197 10.13 -17.77 -8.59
N ARG A 198 9.59 -18.90 -9.05
CA ARG A 198 9.41 -20.06 -8.16
C ARG A 198 10.81 -20.53 -7.77
N ALA A 199 11.09 -20.57 -6.47
CA ALA A 199 12.25 -21.28 -5.98
C ALA A 199 12.07 -22.76 -6.31
N SER A 200 12.82 -23.26 -7.29
CA SER A 200 13.00 -24.70 -7.47
C SER A 200 13.84 -25.21 -6.31
N GLU A 201 13.27 -26.07 -5.48
CA GLU A 201 14.04 -26.94 -4.60
C GLU A 201 14.78 -27.96 -5.47
N GLU A 202 16.07 -27.74 -5.70
CA GLU A 202 16.99 -28.83 -6.00
C GLU A 202 17.44 -29.49 -4.70
N GLY A 203 17.09 -30.77 -4.54
CA GLY A 203 17.92 -31.72 -3.80
C GLY A 203 17.31 -32.32 -2.53
N ARG A 204 16.62 -33.46 -2.68
CA ARG A 204 17.20 -34.79 -2.41
C ARG A 204 16.33 -35.92 -2.93
#